data_AF-A0A2W4JCK1-F1
#
_entry.id   AF-A0A2W4JCK1-F1
#
_cell.length_a   1.000
_cell.length_b   1.000
_cell.length_c   1.000
_cell.angle_alpha   90.00
_cell.angle_beta   90.00
_cell.angle_gamma   90.00
#
_symmetry.space_group_name_H-M   'P 1'
#
loop_
_entity.id
_entity.type
_entity.pdbx_description
1 polymer ?
#
loop_
_entity_poly.entity_id
_entity_poly.type
_entity_poly.pdbx_seq_one_letter_code
_entity_poly.pdbx_strand_id
1 'polypeptide(L)'
;MSDTTKPSRAEEEYFARENAEKLRKLAHEKAMAMEEERKAELKRLHWMRCPKCGMELQTIRFRGIEIDRCFNCGVTVFDEGELEKIGVSESERPESVMRSILNIFKR
;
A
#
# COMPACT_ATOMS: atom_id res chain seq x y z
N MET A 1 1.28 -60.32 -9.41
CA MET A 1 -0.16 -60.02 -9.53
C MET A 1 -0.50 -59.06 -8.40
N SER A 2 -0.61 -57.77 -8.67
CA SER A 2 -0.94 -56.78 -7.65
C SER A 2 -2.46 -56.73 -7.50
N ASP A 3 -2.98 -57.39 -6.47
CA ASP A 3 -4.39 -57.29 -6.09
C ASP A 3 -4.72 -55.82 -5.81
N THR A 4 -5.45 -55.21 -6.72
CA THR A 4 -5.89 -53.82 -6.60
C THR A 4 -7.29 -53.88 -6.00
N THR A 5 -7.36 -54.09 -4.68
CA THR A 5 -8.62 -54.13 -3.95
C THR A 5 -9.31 -52.77 -4.11
N LYS A 6 -10.48 -52.77 -4.77
CA LYS A 6 -11.25 -51.55 -5.01
C LYS A 6 -11.68 -50.96 -3.64
N PRO A 7 -11.34 -49.70 -3.35
CA PRO A 7 -11.70 -49.08 -2.07
C PRO A 7 -13.22 -49.08 -1.88
N SER A 8 -13.65 -49.21 -0.63
CA SER A 8 -15.05 -49.14 -0.27
C SER A 8 -15.60 -47.72 -0.52
N ARG A 9 -16.90 -47.62 -0.77
CA ARG A 9 -17.59 -46.33 -0.98
C ARG A 9 -17.33 -45.32 0.16
N ALA A 10 -17.19 -45.80 1.40
CA ALA A 10 -16.91 -44.95 2.56
C ALA A 10 -15.48 -44.38 2.53
N GLU A 11 -14.50 -45.16 2.06
CA GLU A 11 -13.12 -44.70 1.88
C GLU A 11 -13.04 -43.67 0.74
N GLU A 12 -13.73 -43.90 -0.37
CA GLU A 12 -13.82 -42.96 -1.50
C GLU A 12 -14.42 -41.60 -1.07
N GLU A 13 -15.54 -41.61 -0.33
CA GLU A 13 -16.17 -40.39 0.20
C GLU A 13 -15.27 -39.66 1.21
N TYR A 14 -14.52 -40.40 2.04
CA TYR A 14 -13.54 -39.83 2.98
C TYR A 14 -12.41 -39.11 2.24
N PHE A 15 -11.78 -39.77 1.26
CA PHE A 15 -10.71 -39.16 0.47
C PHE A 15 -11.19 -37.96 -0.35
N ALA A 16 -12.43 -38.00 -0.86
CA ALA A 16 -13.01 -36.87 -1.58
C ALA A 16 -13.16 -35.62 -0.70
N ARG A 17 -13.64 -35.78 0.55
CA ARG A 17 -13.75 -34.67 1.51
C ARG A 17 -12.39 -34.10 1.90
N GLU A 18 -11.45 -34.97 2.24
CA GLU A 18 -10.06 -34.61 2.58
C GLU A 18 -9.39 -33.83 1.43
N ASN A 19 -9.56 -34.30 0.20
CA ASN A 19 -9.01 -33.62 -0.97
C ASN A 19 -9.66 -32.26 -1.21
N ALA A 20 -10.99 -32.15 -1.04
CA ALA A 20 -11.70 -30.89 -1.18
C ALA A 20 -11.26 -29.85 -0.13
N GLU A 21 -11.03 -30.28 1.12
CA GLU A 21 -10.51 -29.41 2.18
C GLU A 21 -9.08 -28.94 1.88
N LYS A 22 -8.20 -29.85 1.45
CA LYS A 22 -6.83 -29.50 1.02
C LYS A 22 -6.82 -28.55 -0.16
N LEU A 23 -7.65 -28.79 -1.18
CA LEU A 23 -7.83 -27.89 -2.32
C LEU A 23 -8.31 -26.51 -1.88
N ARG A 24 -9.27 -26.44 -0.96
CA ARG A 24 -9.75 -25.17 -0.41
C ARG A 24 -8.66 -24.42 0.35
N LYS A 25 -7.88 -25.12 1.19
CA LYS A 25 -6.76 -24.54 1.93
C LYS A 25 -5.69 -24.00 0.99
N LEU A 26 -5.28 -24.80 0.00
CA LEU A 26 -4.32 -24.39 -1.03
C LEU A 26 -4.81 -23.20 -1.85
N ALA A 27 -6.09 -23.17 -2.21
CA ALA A 27 -6.69 -22.04 -2.93
C ALA A 27 -6.66 -20.76 -2.08
N HIS A 28 -6.97 -20.86 -0.79
CA HIS A 28 -6.89 -19.73 0.14
C HIS A 28 -5.46 -19.21 0.30
N GLU A 29 -4.49 -20.11 0.53
CA GLU A 29 -3.07 -19.75 0.64
C GLU A 29 -2.55 -19.08 -0.63
N LYS A 30 -2.88 -19.62 -1.81
CA LYS A 30 -2.54 -19.00 -3.10
C LYS A 30 -3.16 -17.62 -3.26
N ALA A 31 -4.44 -17.44 -2.91
CA ALA A 31 -5.11 -16.15 -3.01
C ALA A 31 -4.44 -15.09 -2.11
N MET A 32 -4.09 -15.46 -0.88
CA MET A 32 -3.37 -14.58 0.05
C MET A 32 -1.98 -14.20 -0.50
N ALA A 33 -1.23 -15.18 -1.03
CA ALA A 33 0.07 -14.94 -1.62
C ALA A 33 0.00 -14.00 -2.84
N MET A 34 -0.97 -14.22 -3.72
CA MET A 34 -1.19 -13.37 -4.90
C MET A 34 -1.55 -11.93 -4.52
N GLU A 35 -2.34 -11.73 -3.46
CA GLU A 35 -2.70 -10.38 -2.99
C GLU A 35 -1.48 -9.65 -2.39
N GLU A 36 -0.65 -10.34 -1.62
CA GLU A 36 0.59 -9.76 -1.08
C GLU A 36 1.59 -9.40 -2.20
N GLU A 37 1.75 -10.27 -3.21
CA GLU A 37 2.56 -9.97 -4.39
C GLU A 37 2.05 -8.73 -5.14
N ARG A 38 0.73 -8.63 -5.34
CA ARG A 38 0.09 -7.47 -5.96
C ARG A 38 0.35 -6.18 -5.17
N LYS A 39 0.21 -6.21 -3.84
CA LYS A 39 0.51 -5.04 -3.00
C LYS A 39 1.98 -4.64 -3.09
N ALA A 40 2.89 -5.61 -3.11
CA ALA A 40 4.32 -5.34 -3.25
C ALA A 40 4.64 -4.69 -4.60
N GLU A 41 4.04 -5.17 -5.69
CA GLU A 41 4.18 -4.58 -7.01
C GLU A 41 3.63 -3.14 -7.06
N LEU A 42 2.43 -2.92 -6.52
CA LEU A 42 1.82 -1.58 -6.45
C LEU A 42 2.69 -0.61 -5.64
N LYS A 43 3.23 -1.05 -4.49
CA LYS A 43 4.15 -0.24 -3.69
C LYS A 43 5.38 0.17 -4.49
N ARG A 44 5.97 -0.78 -5.23
CA ARG A 44 7.14 -0.51 -6.09
C ARG A 44 6.82 0.48 -7.22
N LEU A 45 5.67 0.32 -7.88
CA LEU A 45 5.27 1.17 -8.99
C LEU A 45 4.94 2.61 -8.57
N HIS A 46 4.37 2.80 -7.37
CA HIS A 46 3.98 4.12 -6.88
C HIS A 46 5.07 4.83 -6.05
N TRP A 47 6.13 4.12 -5.66
CA TRP A 47 7.23 4.70 -4.90
C TRP A 47 7.85 5.90 -5.64
N MET A 48 7.88 7.06 -5.00
CA MET A 48 8.33 8.36 -5.57
C MET A 48 7.65 8.74 -6.89
N ARG A 49 6.42 8.27 -7.12
CA ARG A 49 5.60 8.61 -8.29
C ARG A 49 4.36 9.35 -7.85
N CYS A 50 4.01 10.37 -8.61
CA CYS A 50 2.85 11.19 -8.33
C CYS A 50 1.56 10.35 -8.49
N PRO A 51 0.68 10.29 -7.47
CA PRO A 51 -0.56 9.51 -7.53
C PRO A 51 -1.59 10.08 -8.53
N LYS A 52 -1.39 11.31 -9.00
CA LYS A 52 -2.30 11.97 -9.95
C LYS A 52 -1.87 11.81 -11.41
N CYS A 53 -0.57 11.89 -11.70
CA CYS A 53 -0.08 11.92 -13.09
C CYS A 53 1.08 10.97 -13.39
N GLY A 54 1.58 10.20 -12.42
CA GLY A 54 2.64 9.20 -12.62
C GLY A 54 4.06 9.77 -12.81
N MET A 55 4.24 11.09 -12.81
CA MET A 55 5.57 11.72 -12.89
C MET A 55 6.35 11.54 -11.58
N GLU A 56 7.67 11.65 -11.64
CA GLU A 56 8.52 11.58 -10.44
C GLU A 56 8.20 12.72 -9.47
N LEU A 57 8.15 12.37 -8.19
CA LEU A 57 8.14 13.33 -7.10
C LEU A 57 9.57 13.81 -6.83
N GLN A 58 9.69 15.05 -6.37
CA GLN A 58 10.96 15.62 -5.95
C GLN A 58 10.82 16.13 -4.51
N THR A 59 11.76 15.72 -3.68
CA THR A 59 11.83 16.17 -2.29
C THR A 59 12.31 17.62 -2.22
N ILE A 60 11.53 18.47 -1.56
CA ILE A 60 11.86 19.85 -1.27
C ILE A 60 11.96 20.04 0.25
N ARG A 61 12.89 20.90 0.68
CA ARG A 61 13.03 21.23 2.10
C ARG A 61 12.30 22.54 2.40
N PHE A 62 11.28 22.48 3.24
CA PHE A 62 10.51 23.65 3.67
C PHE A 62 10.55 23.77 5.20
N ARG A 63 11.11 24.88 5.70
CA ARG A 63 11.24 25.15 7.15
C ARG A 63 11.84 24.00 7.97
N GLY A 64 12.78 23.26 7.37
CA GLY A 64 13.46 22.13 8.01
C GLY A 64 12.76 20.77 7.84
N ILE A 65 11.61 20.72 7.18
CA ILE A 65 10.83 19.51 6.88
C ILE A 65 11.04 19.15 5.41
N GLU A 66 11.19 17.87 5.12
CA GLU A 66 11.25 17.34 3.77
C GLU A 66 9.82 17.09 3.29
N ILE A 67 9.50 17.44 2.05
CA ILE A 67 8.16 17.30 1.49
C ILE A 67 8.32 16.88 0.05
N ASP A 68 7.54 15.92 -0.42
CA ASP A 68 7.60 15.48 -1.81
C ASP A 68 6.61 16.23 -2.69
N ARG A 69 7.10 16.86 -3.76
CA ARG A 69 6.28 17.66 -4.68
C ARG A 69 6.38 17.15 -6.11
N CYS A 70 5.23 17.07 -6.78
CA CYS A 70 5.15 16.89 -8.22
C CYS A 70 5.16 18.24 -8.92
N PHE A 71 6.23 18.54 -9.66
CA PHE A 71 6.33 19.79 -10.43
C PHE A 71 5.48 19.82 -11.71
N ASN A 72 4.95 18.66 -12.15
CA ASN A 72 4.06 18.60 -13.31
C ASN A 72 2.63 19.01 -12.96
N CYS A 73 2.02 18.40 -11.94
CA CYS A 73 0.60 18.61 -11.61
C CYS A 73 0.35 19.36 -10.29
N GLY A 74 1.40 19.65 -9.51
CA GLY A 74 1.34 20.42 -8.27
C GLY A 74 0.91 19.64 -7.02
N VAL A 75 0.77 18.32 -7.10
CA VAL A 75 0.50 17.48 -5.91
C VAL A 75 1.67 17.57 -4.95
N THR A 76 1.36 17.80 -3.68
CA THR A 76 2.31 17.79 -2.58
C THR A 76 1.93 16.64 -1.65
N VAL A 77 2.89 15.79 -1.33
CA VAL A 77 2.77 14.61 -0.48
C VAL A 77 3.53 14.90 0.81
N PHE A 78 2.90 14.58 1.94
CA PHE A 78 3.47 14.74 3.27
C PHE A 78 3.48 13.36 3.93
N ASP A 79 4.59 13.01 4.56
CA ASP A 79 4.68 11.81 5.37
C ASP A 79 4.05 12.02 6.76
N GLU A 80 3.85 10.91 7.48
CA GLU A 80 3.25 10.92 8.81
C GLU A 80 4.04 11.84 9.76
N GLY A 81 3.34 12.75 10.44
CA GLY A 81 3.93 13.71 11.37
C GLY A 81 4.70 14.88 10.73
N GLU A 82 4.77 15.00 9.40
CA GLU A 82 5.39 16.16 8.74
C GLU A 82 4.49 17.40 8.80
N LEU A 83 3.19 17.23 8.58
CA LEU A 83 2.23 18.34 8.59
C LEU A 83 2.12 18.99 9.97
N GLU A 84 2.24 18.20 11.04
CA GLU A 84 2.21 18.68 12.42
C GLU A 84 3.37 19.61 12.73
N LYS A 85 4.56 19.33 12.19
CA LYS A 85 5.76 20.17 12.32
C LYS A 85 5.61 21.51 11.60
N ILE A 86 4.73 21.61 10.60
CA ILE A 86 4.44 22.86 9.88
C ILE A 86 3.52 23.77 10.69
N GLY A 87 2.62 23.19 11.49
CA GLY A 87 1.52 23.90 12.16
C GLY A 87 1.88 24.57 13.50
N VAL A 88 3.03 24.25 14.11
CA VAL A 88 3.34 24.68 15.48
C VAL A 88 4.73 25.30 15.56
N SER A 89 4.80 26.62 15.36
CA SER A 89 5.81 27.44 16.02
C SER A 89 5.08 28.28 17.08
N GLU A 90 5.35 28.04 18.36
CA GLU A 90 4.75 28.72 19.52
C GLU A 90 4.87 30.26 19.48
N SER A 91 5.69 30.81 18.57
CA SER A 91 5.97 32.23 18.40
C SER A 91 5.14 32.94 17.31
N GLU A 92 4.27 32.24 16.57
CA GLU A 92 3.58 32.83 15.42
C GLU A 92 2.04 32.93 15.60
N ARG A 93 1.50 34.14 15.36
CA ARG A 93 0.05 34.44 15.45
C ARG A 93 -0.78 33.47 14.57
N PRO A 94 -2.07 33.20 14.89
CA PRO A 94 -2.93 32.31 14.09
C PRO A 94 -2.97 32.64 12.59
N GLU A 95 -2.86 33.93 12.24
CA GLU A 95 -2.82 34.38 10.85
C GLU A 95 -1.54 33.99 10.09
N SER A 96 -0.43 33.79 10.81
CA SER A 96 0.86 33.34 10.26
C SER A 96 0.86 31.86 9.91
N VAL A 97 0.18 31.04 10.70
CA VAL A 97 0.05 29.58 10.46
C VAL A 97 -0.75 29.32 9.19
N MET A 98 -1.92 29.96 9.05
CA MET A 98 -2.73 29.89 7.82
C MET A 98 -1.95 30.35 6.59
N ARG A 99 -1.20 31.45 6.68
CA ARG A 99 -0.34 31.94 5.59
C ARG A 99 0.79 30.97 5.23
N SER A 100 1.34 30.28 6.24
CA SER A 100 2.40 29.29 6.04
C SER A 100 1.89 28.05 5.33
N ILE A 101 0.70 27.56 5.68
CA ILE A 101 0.01 26.47 4.98
C ILE A 101 -0.27 26.87 3.52
N LEU A 102 -0.81 28.06 3.29
CA LEU A 102 -1.11 28.56 1.94
C LEU A 102 0.13 28.72 1.05
N ASN A 103 1.30 29.02 1.63
CA ASN A 103 2.55 29.14 0.87
C ASN A 103 3.05 27.80 0.31
N ILE A 104 2.70 26.66 0.91
CA ILE A 104 3.14 25.34 0.43
C ILE A 104 2.48 24.99 -0.90
N PHE A 105 1.22 25.42 -1.09
CA PHE A 105 0.45 25.19 -2.31
C PHE A 105 0.60 26.33 -3.33
N LYS A 106 1.38 27.38 -3.00
CA LYS A 106 1.64 28.48 -3.92
C LYS A 106 2.51 27.97 -5.07
N ARG A 107 2.09 28.30 -6.29
CA ARG A 107 2.75 27.90 -7.54
C ARG A 107 3.75 28.96 -7.96
#